data_AF-A0A2E8DZE6-F1
#
_entry.id   AF-A0A2E8DZE6-F1
#
_cell.length_a   1.000
_cell.length_b   1.000
_cell.length_c   1.000
_cell.angle_alpha   90.00
_cell.angle_beta   90.00
_cell.angle_gamma   90.00
#
_symmetry.space_group_name_H-M   'P 1'
#
loop_
_entity.id
_entity.type
_entity.pdbx_description
1 polymer ?
#
loop_
_entity_poly.entity_id
_entity_poly.type
_entity_poly.pdbx_seq_one_letter_code
_entity_poly.pdbx_strand_id
1 'polypeptide(L)'
;MQPRHKRFAKDRDVTFYAPEYKCHACNDSGIVHNSDGLLNNFIPDYDIDEKGQRRGGIDLAIVCWCEAAYPVYPTGENEVTTSGYRSGDGINNGVGIDVDKDIIRQLHFERKKSWQATADRMNKLRLSINKGQKAEIPSYITKIKNQLENAGDLLSDLR
;
A
#
# COMPACT_ATOMS: atom_id res chain seq x y z
N MET A 1 -3.01 -39.68 29.17
CA MET A 1 -3.27 -38.64 28.15
C MET A 1 -2.08 -37.69 28.14
N GLN A 2 -1.26 -37.70 27.08
CA GLN A 2 -0.15 -36.74 26.99
C GLN A 2 -0.67 -35.35 26.58
N PRO A 3 -0.22 -34.26 27.21
CA PRO A 3 -0.56 -32.91 26.79
C PRO A 3 0.03 -32.62 25.39
N ARG A 4 -0.84 -32.34 24.41
CA ARG A 4 -0.45 -31.87 23.08
C ARG A 4 0.06 -30.43 23.20
N HIS A 5 1.38 -30.25 23.30
CA HIS A 5 2.02 -28.92 23.40
C HIS A 5 2.22 -28.19 22.05
N LYS A 6 1.90 -28.84 20.93
CA LYS A 6 1.96 -28.22 19.61
C LYS A 6 0.56 -27.79 19.17
N ARG A 7 0.28 -26.49 19.24
CA ARG A 7 -0.88 -25.88 18.58
C ARG A 7 -0.77 -26.17 17.08
N PHE A 8 -1.84 -26.66 16.45
CA PHE A 8 -1.83 -26.85 15.00
C PHE A 8 -1.85 -25.46 14.34
N ALA A 9 -1.31 -25.31 13.13
CA ALA A 9 -1.34 -24.02 12.41
C ALA A 9 -2.75 -23.44 12.24
N LYS A 10 -3.80 -24.29 12.35
CA LYS A 10 -5.22 -23.89 12.40
C LYS A 10 -5.62 -23.13 13.67
N ASP A 11 -4.87 -23.25 14.77
CA ASP A 11 -5.17 -22.61 16.06
C ASP A 11 -4.52 -21.22 16.22
N ARG A 12 -3.78 -20.73 15.22
CA ARG A 12 -3.40 -19.31 15.17
C ARG A 12 -4.61 -18.55 14.64
N ASP A 13 -5.29 -17.82 15.53
CA ASP A 13 -6.14 -16.70 15.13
C ASP A 13 -5.25 -15.68 14.39
N VAL A 14 -5.16 -15.84 13.07
CA VAL A 14 -4.48 -14.86 12.20
C VAL A 14 -5.51 -13.77 11.92
N THR A 15 -5.65 -12.85 12.86
CA THR A 15 -6.37 -11.59 12.63
C THR A 15 -5.63 -10.82 11.53
N PHE A 16 -6.37 -10.30 10.56
CA PHE A 16 -5.80 -9.37 9.58
C PHE A 16 -5.70 -7.99 10.23
N TYR A 17 -4.52 -7.39 10.19
CA TYR A 17 -4.29 -6.04 10.67
C TYR A 17 -3.98 -5.13 9.48
N ALA A 18 -4.49 -3.89 9.53
CA ALA A 18 -4.04 -2.85 8.63
C ALA A 18 -2.54 -2.58 8.88
N PRO A 19 -1.75 -2.22 7.84
CA PRO A 19 -0.35 -1.84 8.02
C PRO A 19 -0.21 -0.63 8.96
N GLU A 20 0.79 -0.65 9.83
CA GLU A 20 1.06 0.40 10.82
C GLU A 20 1.97 1.51 10.28
N TYR A 21 1.63 2.06 9.11
CA TYR A 21 2.39 3.18 8.55
C TYR A 21 2.09 4.48 9.30
N LYS A 22 3.13 5.29 9.58
CA LYS A 22 2.93 6.66 10.06
C LYS A 22 2.25 7.51 8.98
N CYS A 23 2.64 7.30 7.72
CA CYS A 23 2.10 7.98 6.55
C CYS A 23 1.63 6.99 5.48
N HIS A 24 0.33 6.74 5.39
CA HIS A 24 -0.26 5.91 4.33
C HIS A 24 -0.21 6.53 2.92
N ALA A 25 0.10 7.83 2.77
CA ALA A 25 0.27 8.42 1.44
C ALA A 25 1.53 7.89 0.74
N CYS A 26 2.63 7.72 1.47
CA CYS A 26 3.89 7.22 0.94
C CYS A 26 4.30 5.85 1.49
N ASN A 27 3.52 5.28 2.41
CA ASN A 27 3.87 4.09 3.19
C ASN A 27 5.25 4.22 3.85
N ASP A 28 5.51 5.39 4.42
CA ASP A 28 6.77 5.77 5.08
C ASP A 28 8.02 5.71 4.19
N SER A 29 7.86 5.67 2.87
CA SER A 29 8.99 5.74 1.93
C SER A 29 9.46 7.17 1.63
N GLY A 30 8.66 8.19 1.96
CA GLY A 30 8.91 9.57 1.52
C GLY A 30 8.50 9.86 0.07
N ILE A 31 8.16 8.85 -0.73
CA ILE A 31 7.64 9.00 -2.10
C ILE A 31 6.17 8.57 -2.14
N VAL A 32 5.31 9.43 -2.70
CA VAL A 32 3.88 9.12 -2.82
C VAL A 32 3.69 8.04 -3.90
N HIS A 33 3.03 6.94 -3.53
CA HIS A 33 2.69 5.90 -4.48
C HIS A 33 1.37 6.21 -5.19
N ASN A 34 1.18 5.66 -6.39
CA ASN A 34 -0.08 5.74 -7.14
C ASN A 34 -0.57 4.37 -7.63
N SER A 35 -0.22 3.30 -6.93
CA SER A 35 -0.61 1.94 -7.32
C SER A 35 -2.13 1.69 -7.25
N ASP A 36 -2.83 2.48 -6.43
CA ASP A 36 -4.30 2.48 -6.32
C ASP A 36 -4.98 3.46 -7.30
N GLY A 37 -4.21 4.30 -7.99
CA GLY A 37 -4.73 5.33 -8.88
C GLY A 37 -5.46 6.48 -8.17
N LEU A 38 -5.37 6.57 -6.85
CA LEU A 38 -6.09 7.58 -6.07
C LEU A 38 -5.53 8.99 -6.32
N LEU A 39 -4.24 9.09 -6.61
CA LEU A 39 -3.59 10.36 -6.93
C LEU A 39 -4.20 11.02 -8.16
N ASN A 40 -4.67 10.21 -9.14
CA ASN A 40 -5.32 10.71 -10.34
C ASN A 40 -6.62 11.47 -10.08
N ASN A 41 -7.23 11.31 -8.91
CA ASN A 41 -8.40 12.12 -8.55
C ASN A 41 -8.02 13.57 -8.24
N PHE A 42 -6.75 13.82 -7.93
CA PHE A 42 -6.20 15.13 -7.61
C PHE A 42 -5.32 15.69 -8.73
N ILE A 43 -4.63 14.81 -9.45
CA ILE A 43 -3.74 15.15 -10.57
C ILE A 43 -4.14 14.24 -11.75
N PRO A 44 -5.14 14.64 -12.55
CA PRO A 44 -5.79 13.77 -13.52
C PRO A 44 -4.85 13.09 -14.50
N ASP A 45 -3.82 13.79 -14.95
CA ASP A 45 -2.84 13.38 -15.94
C ASP A 45 -1.61 12.64 -15.38
N TYR A 46 -1.51 12.47 -14.05
CA TYR A 46 -0.36 11.81 -13.45
C TYR A 46 -0.26 10.32 -13.83
N ASP A 47 0.91 9.89 -14.29
CA ASP A 47 1.21 8.59 -14.87
C ASP A 47 0.24 8.21 -16.01
N ILE A 48 -0.25 9.19 -16.79
CA ILE A 48 -1.09 8.97 -17.98
C ILE A 48 -0.33 9.32 -19.27
N ASP A 49 -0.24 8.36 -20.20
CA ASP A 49 0.39 8.57 -21.50
C ASP A 49 -0.48 9.43 -22.44
N GLU A 50 0.09 9.86 -23.58
CA GLU A 50 -0.62 10.65 -24.60
C GLU A 50 -1.92 10.00 -25.13
N LYS A 51 -2.10 8.69 -24.92
CA LYS A 51 -3.27 7.92 -25.34
C LYS A 51 -4.31 7.77 -24.21
N GLY A 52 -4.08 8.41 -23.06
CA GLY A 52 -4.95 8.31 -21.89
C GLY A 52 -4.77 7.02 -21.08
N GLN A 53 -3.71 6.24 -21.32
CA GLN A 53 -3.47 4.99 -20.62
C GLN A 53 -2.56 5.20 -19.40
N ARG A 54 -2.90 4.55 -18.28
CA ARG A 54 -2.06 4.57 -17.09
C ARG A 54 -0.76 3.79 -17.32
N ARG A 55 0.38 4.45 -17.17
CA ARG A 55 1.71 3.86 -17.22
C ARG A 55 2.53 4.39 -16.05
N GLY A 56 2.89 3.51 -15.12
CA GLY A 56 3.71 3.92 -13.99
C GLY A 56 5.12 4.33 -14.41
N GLY A 57 5.63 5.42 -13.84
CA GLY A 57 7.00 5.87 -14.02
C GLY A 57 7.24 6.70 -15.27
N ILE A 58 6.19 7.29 -15.85
CA ILE A 58 6.33 8.28 -16.91
C ILE A 58 6.46 9.70 -16.36
N ASP A 59 5.95 9.94 -15.14
CA ASP A 59 6.04 11.22 -14.45
C ASP A 59 7.15 11.27 -13.40
N LEU A 60 7.50 12.49 -13.00
CA LEU A 60 8.42 12.73 -11.90
C LEU A 60 7.81 12.27 -10.56
N ALA A 61 8.65 11.71 -9.70
CA ALA A 61 8.25 11.23 -8.39
C ALA A 61 7.66 12.38 -7.55
N ILE A 62 6.48 12.15 -6.96
CA ILE A 62 5.91 13.10 -6.01
C ILE A 62 6.50 12.85 -4.64
N VAL A 63 7.17 13.87 -4.11
CA VAL A 63 7.80 13.80 -2.80
C VAL A 63 6.78 14.11 -1.71
N CYS A 64 6.66 13.25 -0.71
CA CYS A 64 5.70 13.41 0.38
C CYS A 64 6.12 14.52 1.35
N TRP A 65 5.19 15.05 2.16
CA TRP A 65 5.46 16.05 3.21
C TRP A 65 5.65 15.45 4.62
N CYS A 66 5.69 14.12 4.75
CA CYS A 66 5.84 13.45 6.04
C CYS A 66 7.30 13.37 6.50
N GLU A 67 7.50 12.98 7.76
CA GLU A 67 8.82 12.76 8.38
C GLU A 67 9.76 11.93 7.50
N ALA A 68 9.27 10.85 6.88
CA ALA A 68 10.07 9.98 6.02
C ALA A 68 10.65 10.66 4.76
N ALA A 69 10.16 11.84 4.36
CA ALA A 69 10.72 12.59 3.26
C ALA A 69 11.93 13.44 3.68
N TYR A 70 12.16 13.64 4.98
CA TYR A 70 13.25 14.46 5.51
C TYR A 70 14.41 13.58 6.00
N PRO A 71 15.65 14.10 5.99
CA PRO A 71 16.79 13.41 6.58
C PRO A 71 16.58 13.22 8.08
N VAL A 72 17.04 12.08 8.59
CA VAL A 72 17.09 11.81 10.03
C VAL A 72 18.51 12.06 10.51
N TYR A 73 18.63 12.95 11.49
CA TYR A 73 19.87 13.23 12.21
C TYR A 73 19.78 12.58 13.59
N PRO A 74 20.71 11.69 13.96
CA PRO A 74 20.80 11.22 15.33
C PRO A 74 21.22 12.38 16.23
N THR A 75 20.68 12.44 17.44
CA THR A 75 21.05 13.45 18.44
C THR A 75 22.55 13.38 18.74
N GLY A 76 23.28 14.46 18.40
CA GLY A 76 24.67 14.69 18.81
C GLY A 76 25.72 14.61 17.70
N GLU A 77 25.38 14.20 16.49
CA GLU A 77 26.34 14.05 15.38
C GLU A 77 25.79 14.69 14.09
N ASN A 78 26.66 15.38 13.33
CA ASN A 78 26.33 15.97 12.02
C ASN A 78 26.27 14.91 10.90
N GLU A 79 26.22 13.61 11.23
CA GLU A 79 26.14 12.53 10.25
C GLU A 79 24.69 12.12 9.99
N VAL A 80 24.31 12.11 8.71
CA VAL A 80 22.98 11.72 8.24
C VAL A 80 22.86 10.20 8.27
N THR A 81 21.93 9.65 9.05
CA THR A 81 21.70 8.18 9.08
C THR A 81 20.91 7.70 7.88
N THR A 82 20.00 8.52 7.35
CA THR A 82 19.23 8.27 6.12
C THR A 82 19.03 9.56 5.34
N SER A 83 19.40 9.56 4.06
CA SER A 83 19.17 10.69 3.16
C SER A 83 17.67 10.88 2.92
N GLY A 84 17.20 12.13 3.02
CA GLY A 84 15.82 12.50 2.69
C GLY A 84 15.71 13.10 1.29
N TYR A 85 14.50 13.03 0.73
CA TYR A 85 14.15 13.69 -0.53
C TYR A 85 13.90 15.18 -0.37
N ARG A 86 13.68 15.66 0.85
CA ARG A 86 13.47 17.07 1.20
C ARG A 86 14.49 17.56 2.22
N SER A 87 14.75 18.85 2.17
CA SER A 87 15.38 19.63 3.24
C SER A 87 14.43 20.75 3.67
N GLY A 88 14.83 21.57 4.64
CA GLY A 88 14.06 22.75 5.06
C GLY A 88 13.75 23.73 3.92
N ASP A 89 14.57 23.71 2.85
CA ASP A 89 14.49 24.64 1.73
C ASP A 89 13.72 24.08 0.51
N GLY A 90 13.26 22.82 0.56
CA GLY A 90 12.50 22.20 -0.54
C GLY A 90 12.97 20.79 -0.89
N ILE A 91 12.73 20.36 -2.13
CA ILE A 91 13.13 19.04 -2.64
C ILE A 91 14.63 19.04 -2.98
N ASN A 92 15.36 18.05 -2.48
CA ASN A 92 16.79 17.89 -2.72
C ASN A 92 17.03 17.41 -4.16
N ASN A 93 18.05 17.98 -4.82
CA ASN A 93 18.60 17.52 -6.11
C ASN A 93 17.60 17.40 -7.27
N GLY A 94 16.41 18.00 -7.17
CA GLY A 94 15.39 17.97 -8.24
C GLY A 94 14.86 16.56 -8.57
N VAL A 95 14.94 15.60 -7.63
CA VAL A 95 14.59 14.18 -7.85
C VAL A 95 13.07 13.94 -7.86
N GLY A 96 12.27 15.00 -7.87
CA GLY A 96 10.82 14.91 -7.82
C GLY A 96 10.14 16.27 -7.77
N ILE A 97 8.82 16.24 -7.66
CA ILE A 97 7.98 17.43 -7.62
C ILE A 97 7.19 17.54 -6.31
N ASP A 98 6.84 18.78 -6.02
CA ASP A 98 5.91 19.15 -4.98
C ASP A 98 4.47 19.03 -5.45
N VAL A 99 3.62 18.61 -4.53
CA VAL A 99 2.17 18.79 -4.63
C VAL A 99 1.67 19.37 -3.33
N ASP A 100 0.47 19.95 -3.37
CA ASP A 100 -0.13 20.56 -2.19
C ASP A 100 -0.15 19.57 -1.02
N LYS A 101 0.31 20.04 0.15
CA LYS A 101 0.32 19.28 1.39
C LYS A 101 -1.08 18.77 1.76
N ASP A 102 -2.13 19.49 1.38
CA ASP A 102 -3.51 19.08 1.62
C ASP A 102 -3.91 17.88 0.76
N ILE A 103 -3.42 17.76 -0.47
CA ILE A 103 -3.59 16.55 -1.29
C ILE A 103 -2.93 15.36 -0.59
N ILE A 104 -1.71 15.53 -0.09
CA ILE A 104 -1.00 14.45 0.64
C ILE A 104 -1.74 14.02 1.91
N ARG A 105 -2.30 14.97 2.66
CA ARG A 105 -3.14 14.68 3.83
C ARG A 105 -4.38 13.88 3.44
N GLN A 106 -5.07 14.29 2.38
CA GLN A 106 -6.25 13.58 1.89
C GLN A 106 -5.91 12.15 1.44
N LEU A 107 -4.83 11.96 0.68
CA LEU A 107 -4.33 10.64 0.30
C LEU A 107 -4.04 9.76 1.52
N HIS A 108 -3.39 10.31 2.55
CA HIS A 108 -3.14 9.60 3.80
C HIS A 108 -4.46 9.12 4.44
N PHE A 109 -5.45 10.00 4.58
CA PHE A 109 -6.71 9.67 5.25
C PHE A 109 -7.52 8.62 4.47
N GLU A 110 -7.66 8.80 3.15
CA GLU A 110 -8.39 7.87 2.29
C GLU A 110 -7.74 6.47 2.29
N ARG A 111 -6.40 6.40 2.17
CA ARG A 111 -5.67 5.14 2.19
C ARG A 111 -5.73 4.45 3.56
N LYS A 112 -5.61 5.21 4.65
CA LYS A 112 -5.77 4.69 6.01
C LYS A 112 -7.16 4.08 6.22
N LYS A 113 -8.20 4.81 5.79
CA LYS A 113 -9.60 4.35 5.84
C LYS A 113 -9.81 3.09 5.01
N SER A 114 -9.24 3.04 3.80
CA SER A 114 -9.31 1.87 2.90
C SER A 114 -8.66 0.62 3.51
N TRP A 115 -7.49 0.77 4.13
CA TRP A 115 -6.81 -0.32 4.85
C TRP A 115 -7.63 -0.82 6.03
N GLN A 116 -8.21 0.08 6.83
CA GLN A 116 -9.08 -0.30 7.94
C GLN A 116 -10.32 -1.06 7.46
N ALA A 117 -10.99 -0.55 6.42
CA ALA A 117 -12.16 -1.22 5.84
C ALA A 117 -11.82 -2.62 5.29
N THR A 118 -10.63 -2.77 4.71
CA THR A 118 -10.12 -4.07 4.25
C THR A 118 -9.90 -5.02 5.41
N ALA A 119 -9.27 -4.56 6.49
CA ALA A 119 -9.04 -5.36 7.68
C ALA A 119 -10.35 -5.84 8.32
N ASP A 120 -11.31 -4.93 8.49
CA ASP A 120 -12.63 -5.25 9.02
C ASP A 120 -13.36 -6.28 8.16
N ARG A 121 -13.32 -6.11 6.83
CA ARG A 121 -13.95 -7.04 5.88
C ARG A 121 -13.32 -8.43 5.97
N MET A 122 -12.00 -8.52 5.98
CA MET A 122 -11.27 -9.78 6.05
C MET A 122 -11.56 -10.51 7.36
N ASN A 123 -11.58 -9.79 8.47
CA ASN A 123 -11.88 -10.36 9.79
C ASN A 123 -13.35 -10.81 9.90
N LYS A 124 -14.31 -10.02 9.38
CA LYS A 124 -15.72 -10.43 9.30
C LYS A 124 -15.90 -11.72 8.48
N LEU A 125 -15.25 -11.81 7.31
CA LEU A 125 -15.29 -12.98 6.46
C LEU A 125 -14.76 -14.23 7.20
N ARG A 126 -13.60 -14.10 7.86
CA ARG A 126 -13.02 -15.20 8.66
C ARG A 126 -13.92 -15.64 9.81
N LEU A 127 -14.49 -14.69 10.56
CA LEU A 127 -15.43 -14.99 11.64
C LEU A 127 -16.66 -15.76 11.13
N SER A 128 -17.18 -15.40 9.95
CA SER A 128 -18.31 -16.13 9.36
C SER A 128 -17.94 -17.57 8.97
N ILE A 129 -16.77 -17.77 8.36
CA ILE A 129 -16.24 -19.09 8.01
C ILE A 129 -16.01 -19.96 9.26
N ASN A 130 -15.42 -19.40 10.32
CA ASN A 130 -15.17 -20.10 11.58
C ASN A 130 -16.47 -20.54 12.28
N LYS A 131 -17.56 -19.78 12.09
CA LYS A 131 -18.90 -20.13 12.60
C LYS A 131 -19.63 -21.17 11.72
N GLY A 132 -18.97 -21.70 10.69
CA GLY A 132 -19.56 -22.67 9.75
C GLY A 132 -20.60 -22.07 8.80
N GLN A 133 -20.66 -20.73 8.72
CA GLN A 133 -21.57 -20.06 7.79
C GLN A 133 -20.97 -20.15 6.37
N LYS A 134 -21.81 -20.45 5.36
CA LYS A 134 -21.41 -20.31 3.96
C LYS A 134 -21.24 -18.82 3.68
N ALA A 135 -20.02 -18.33 3.81
CA ALA A 135 -19.69 -16.97 3.49
C ALA A 135 -19.75 -16.78 1.98
N GLU A 136 -20.55 -15.84 1.51
CA GLU A 136 -20.63 -15.52 0.10
C GLU A 136 -19.32 -14.85 -0.33
N ILE A 137 -18.56 -15.55 -1.17
CA ILE A 137 -17.27 -15.06 -1.64
C ILE A 137 -17.55 -13.92 -2.63
N PRO A 138 -16.98 -12.72 -2.43
CA PRO A 138 -17.15 -11.63 -3.37
C PRO A 138 -16.76 -12.03 -4.80
N SER A 139 -17.54 -11.58 -5.78
CA SER A 139 -17.38 -11.96 -7.20
C SER A 139 -15.97 -11.74 -7.76
N TYR A 140 -15.27 -10.69 -7.32
CA TYR A 140 -13.90 -10.41 -7.74
C TYR A 140 -12.90 -11.47 -7.25
N ILE A 141 -13.11 -12.08 -6.08
CA ILE A 141 -12.25 -13.16 -5.57
C ILE A 141 -12.45 -14.41 -6.44
N THR A 142 -13.68 -14.72 -6.82
CA THR A 142 -13.98 -15.81 -7.75
C THR A 142 -13.35 -15.57 -9.11
N LYS A 143 -13.40 -14.34 -9.62
CA LYS A 143 -12.75 -13.96 -10.89
C LYS A 143 -11.23 -14.14 -10.81
N ILE A 144 -10.58 -13.66 -9.75
CA ILE A 144 -9.13 -13.81 -9.54
C ILE A 144 -8.77 -15.29 -9.38
N LYS A 145 -9.56 -16.07 -8.62
CA LYS A 145 -9.36 -17.51 -8.48
C LYS A 145 -9.38 -18.20 -9.84
N ASN A 146 -10.39 -17.92 -10.66
CA ASN A 146 -10.48 -18.49 -12.00
C ASN A 146 -9.29 -18.04 -12.89
N GLN A 147 -8.86 -16.78 -12.78
CA GLN A 147 -7.67 -16.28 -13.49
C GLN A 147 -6.38 -16.99 -13.05
N LEU A 148 -6.22 -17.27 -11.76
CA LEU A 148 -5.06 -17.99 -11.21
C LEU A 148 -5.08 -19.48 -11.57
N GLU A 149 -6.25 -20.12 -11.57
CA GLU A 149 -6.41 -21.50 -12.03
C GLU A 149 -6.03 -21.64 -13.51
N ASN A 150 -6.40 -20.65 -14.33
CA ASN A 150 -6.04 -20.59 -15.75
C ASN A 150 -4.63 -20.02 -16.01
N ALA A 151 -3.92 -19.54 -14.97
CA ALA A 151 -2.58 -18.97 -15.14
C ALA A 151 -1.53 -20.06 -15.47
N GLY A 152 -1.80 -21.31 -15.11
CA GLY A 152 -0.96 -22.45 -15.51
C GLY A 152 -0.86 -22.58 -17.03
N ASP A 153 -1.98 -22.40 -17.73
CA ASP A 153 -2.04 -22.44 -19.20
C ASP A 153 -1.39 -21.20 -19.85
N LEU A 154 -1.55 -20.02 -19.23
CA LEU A 154 -0.90 -18.77 -19.68
C LEU A 154 0.64 -18.81 -19.56
N LEU A 155 1.17 -19.51 -18.56
CA LEU A 155 2.62 -19.65 -18.37
C LEU A 155 3.25 -20.72 -19.26
N SER A 156 2.47 -21.69 -19.74
CA SER A 156 2.94 -22.65 -20.75
C SER A 156 3.10 -22.02 -22.13
N ASP A 157 2.32 -20.99 -22.47
CA ASP A 157 2.42 -20.26 -23.74
C ASP A 157 3.64 -19.30 -23.80
N LEU A 158 4.33 -19.10 -22.67
CA LEU A 158 5.53 -18.26 -22.56
C LEU A 158 6.86 -19.06 -22.52
N ARG A 159 6.80 -20.40 -22.70
CA ARG A 159 7.96 -21.29 -22.81
C ARG A 159 8.16 -21.76 -24.25
#